data_AF-A0A7X0Q3J7-F1
#
_entry.id   AF-A0A7X0Q3J7-F1
#
_cell.length_a   1.000
_cell.length_b   1.000
_cell.length_c   1.000
_cell.angle_alpha   90.00
_cell.angle_beta   90.00
_cell.angle_gamma   90.00
#
_symmetry.space_group_name_H-M   'P 1'
#
loop_
_entity.id
_entity.type
_entity.pdbx_description
1 polymer ?
#
loop_
_entity_poly.entity_id
_entity_poly.type
_entity_poly.pdbx_seq_one_letter_code
_entity_poly.pdbx_strand_id
1 'polypeptide(L)'
;MKRSNQNAASPPDVHAATPDDSEDPIKELSELIGQRRKLEAAADEIPAQVQAAEQELAALRGTLASKEASLVLIDEAKLKGLQKEIDAIAESINGKDLALRRLKNRLVALEGLAPDLDEKIDLAIGFVRVEANMAAQDMQASLAEELRGKVAEVRVIYAKVRALQRLVSMVRISDFLISAYVPDLESCMRVNTGTGHYDAAPNLLSLADEDTAAAEAAIAAEMKPITDALAIGRQHRRYVPISKRPQPYQYRGSNSGPALGLRGPIGEPGPPPRMIEEKPAFNGYKINAPYEIKGDMTGRRTREAMAEVNITAAMAFNPDR
;
A
#
# COMPACT_ATOMS: atom_id res chain seq x y z
N MET A 1 42.36 -31.19 -28.52
CA MET A 1 42.12 -29.80 -28.10
C MET A 1 40.97 -29.77 -27.12
N LYS A 2 41.28 -29.39 -25.88
CA LYS A 2 40.37 -29.19 -24.75
C LYS A 2 39.53 -27.94 -24.99
N ARG A 3 38.21 -28.00 -24.77
CA ARG A 3 37.39 -26.91 -24.19
C ARG A 3 36.26 -27.53 -23.37
N SER A 4 36.54 -27.73 -22.09
CA SER A 4 35.57 -27.93 -21.02
C SER A 4 34.92 -26.59 -20.68
N ASN A 5 33.61 -26.45 -20.84
CA ASN A 5 32.87 -25.39 -20.16
C ASN A 5 32.54 -25.87 -18.75
N GLN A 6 33.46 -25.59 -17.83
CA GLN A 6 33.17 -25.49 -16.40
C GLN A 6 32.43 -24.17 -16.19
N ASN A 7 31.13 -24.25 -15.90
CA ASN A 7 30.37 -23.26 -15.15
C ASN A 7 29.00 -23.87 -14.82
N ALA A 8 29.02 -24.89 -13.97
CA ALA A 8 27.90 -25.23 -13.12
C ALA A 8 28.37 -24.89 -11.71
N ALA A 9 28.22 -23.60 -11.35
CA ALA A 9 28.33 -23.19 -9.96
C ALA A 9 27.11 -23.79 -9.26
N SER A 10 27.35 -24.86 -8.50
CA SER A 10 26.40 -25.35 -7.51
C SER A 10 25.96 -24.17 -6.63
N PRO A 11 24.65 -24.01 -6.34
CA PRO A 11 24.23 -23.07 -5.33
C PRO A 11 24.93 -23.44 -4.01
N PRO A 12 25.35 -22.46 -3.20
CA PRO A 12 25.92 -22.76 -1.91
C PRO A 12 24.88 -23.55 -1.11
N ASP A 13 25.29 -24.72 -0.62
CA ASP A 13 24.63 -25.41 0.48
C ASP A 13 24.44 -24.37 1.58
N VAL A 14 23.20 -23.87 1.67
CA VAL A 14 22.75 -23.15 2.85
C VAL A 14 22.77 -24.22 3.91
N HIS A 15 23.81 -24.20 4.74
CA HIS A 15 23.87 -25.00 5.95
C HIS A 15 22.49 -24.94 6.59
N ALA A 16 21.82 -26.09 6.58
CA ALA A 16 20.63 -26.32 7.37
C ALA A 16 21.03 -26.04 8.82
N ALA A 17 20.75 -24.82 9.26
CA ALA A 17 20.69 -24.51 10.68
C ALA A 17 19.54 -25.36 11.20
N THR A 18 19.93 -26.44 11.87
CA THR A 18 19.06 -27.25 12.72
C THR A 18 18.21 -26.33 13.60
N PRO A 19 16.88 -26.52 13.65
CA PRO A 19 16.02 -25.82 14.60
C PRO A 19 16.12 -26.53 15.94
N ASP A 20 17.27 -26.42 16.59
CA ASP A 20 17.46 -26.85 17.97
C ASP A 20 18.15 -25.69 18.69
N ASP A 21 17.51 -25.21 19.76
CA ASP A 21 17.93 -24.15 20.70
C ASP A 21 17.62 -22.68 20.35
N SER A 22 16.57 -22.36 19.58
CA SER A 22 16.04 -20.99 19.61
C SER A 22 15.16 -20.81 20.85
N GLU A 23 15.72 -20.18 21.88
CA GLU A 23 14.90 -19.55 22.92
C GLU A 23 13.80 -18.71 22.24
N ASP A 24 12.57 -18.77 22.78
CA ASP A 24 11.42 -17.98 22.34
C ASP A 24 11.88 -16.52 22.11
N PRO A 25 11.87 -15.99 20.87
CA PRO A 25 12.54 -14.72 20.57
C PRO A 25 11.86 -13.53 21.23
N ILE A 26 10.61 -13.69 21.69
CA ILE A 26 9.95 -12.71 22.55
C ILE A 26 10.64 -12.69 23.93
N LYS A 27 11.00 -13.85 24.48
CA LYS A 27 11.76 -13.94 25.75
C LYS A 27 13.16 -13.39 25.56
N GLU A 28 13.87 -13.79 24.51
CA GLU A 28 15.22 -13.28 24.22
C GLU A 28 15.22 -11.75 24.09
N LEU A 29 14.29 -11.18 23.32
CA LEU A 29 14.14 -9.73 23.20
C LEU A 29 13.85 -9.07 24.56
N SER A 30 12.97 -9.68 25.37
CA SER A 30 12.65 -9.15 26.69
C SER A 30 13.86 -9.14 27.64
N GLU A 31 14.70 -10.15 27.55
CA GLU A 31 15.92 -10.26 28.34
C GLU A 31 16.96 -9.23 27.90
N LEU A 32 17.19 -9.06 26.61
CA LEU A 32 18.09 -8.05 26.05
C LEU A 32 17.66 -6.63 26.41
N ILE A 33 16.37 -6.31 26.31
CA ILE A 33 15.81 -5.03 26.78
C ILE A 33 16.05 -4.87 28.29
N GLY A 34 15.87 -5.94 29.07
CA GLY A 34 16.16 -5.95 30.50
C GLY A 34 17.64 -5.65 30.81
N GLN A 35 18.56 -6.22 30.03
CA GLN A 35 20.00 -5.95 30.14
C GLN A 35 20.33 -4.49 29.77
N ARG A 36 19.75 -3.96 28.68
CA ARG A 36 19.95 -2.57 28.26
C ARG A 36 19.51 -1.57 29.31
N ARG A 37 18.36 -1.80 29.95
CA ARG A 37 17.87 -0.97 31.07
C ARG A 37 18.79 -1.00 32.28
N LYS A 38 19.35 -2.17 32.62
CA LYS A 38 20.33 -2.29 33.72
C LYS A 38 21.62 -1.55 33.40
N LEU A 39 22.09 -1.60 32.15
CA LEU A 39 23.26 -0.86 31.70
C LEU A 39 23.03 0.65 31.79
N GLU A 40 21.89 1.12 31.28
CA GLU A 40 21.49 2.54 31.30
C GLU A 40 21.41 3.06 32.74
N ALA A 41 20.71 2.36 33.63
CA ALA A 41 20.64 2.73 35.04
C ALA A 41 22.04 2.78 35.70
N ALA A 42 22.92 1.83 35.40
CA ALA A 42 24.29 1.83 35.92
C ALA A 42 25.14 2.97 35.35
N ALA A 43 24.89 3.41 34.12
CA ALA A 43 25.57 4.54 33.49
C ALA A 43 25.09 5.88 34.08
N ASP A 44 23.78 6.02 34.32
CA ASP A 44 23.16 7.24 34.86
C ASP A 44 23.60 7.56 36.30
N GLU A 45 23.94 6.54 37.10
CA GLU A 45 24.41 6.72 38.48
C GLU A 45 25.85 7.26 38.58
N ILE A 46 26.71 6.96 37.59
CA ILE A 46 28.15 7.24 37.68
C ILE A 46 28.48 8.74 37.66
N PRO A 47 27.86 9.60 36.82
CA PRO A 47 28.13 11.04 36.81
C PRO A 47 27.97 11.71 38.17
N ALA A 48 26.92 11.35 38.93
CA ALA A 48 26.70 11.88 40.27
C ALA A 48 27.80 11.42 41.25
N GLN A 49 28.22 10.15 41.15
CA GLN A 49 29.31 9.60 41.96
C GLN A 49 30.67 10.26 41.63
N VAL A 50 30.92 10.54 40.35
CA VAL A 50 32.12 11.26 39.89
C VAL A 50 32.13 12.68 40.45
N GLN A 51 31.00 13.40 40.35
CA GLN A 51 30.89 14.76 40.88
C GLN A 51 31.11 14.81 42.40
N ALA A 52 30.52 13.86 43.14
CA ALA A 52 30.74 13.75 44.59
C ALA A 52 32.21 13.47 44.92
N ALA A 53 32.85 12.53 44.21
CA ALA A 53 34.26 12.22 44.40
C ALA A 53 35.20 13.40 44.06
N GLU A 54 34.86 14.20 43.05
CA GLU A 54 35.59 15.41 42.68
C GLU A 54 35.51 16.49 43.76
N GLN A 55 34.32 16.69 44.36
CA GLN A 55 34.14 17.62 45.47
C GLN A 55 34.91 17.19 46.72
N GLU A 56 34.87 15.90 47.06
CA GLU A 56 35.64 15.36 48.18
C GLU A 56 37.16 15.51 47.98
N LEU A 57 37.65 15.26 46.77
CA LEU A 57 39.06 15.46 46.42
C LEU A 57 39.48 16.92 46.52
N ALA A 58 38.64 17.86 46.05
CA ALA A 58 38.90 19.28 46.17
C ALA A 58 38.97 19.71 47.64
N ALA A 59 38.07 19.20 48.49
CA ALA A 59 38.09 19.45 49.93
C ALA A 59 39.37 18.90 50.58
N LEU A 60 39.75 17.65 50.29
CA LEU A 60 40.99 17.05 50.81
C LEU A 60 42.24 17.83 50.38
N ARG A 61 42.33 18.23 49.11
CA ARG A 61 43.43 19.08 48.61
C ARG A 61 43.48 20.43 49.31
N GLY A 62 42.33 21.05 49.58
CA GLY A 62 42.24 22.27 50.39
C GLY A 62 42.75 22.06 51.82
N THR A 63 42.39 20.93 52.46
CA THR A 63 42.87 20.61 53.82
C THR A 63 44.37 20.32 53.84
N LEU A 64 44.91 19.63 52.83
CA LEU A 64 46.34 19.38 52.68
C LEU A 64 47.10 20.70 52.57
N ALA A 65 46.71 21.59 51.65
CA ALA A 65 47.35 22.89 51.47
C ALA A 65 47.32 23.75 52.75
N SER A 66 46.22 23.72 53.49
CA SER A 66 46.09 24.43 54.78
C SER A 66 47.06 23.87 55.84
N LYS A 67 47.19 22.53 55.93
CA LYS A 67 48.12 21.89 56.87
C LYS A 67 49.58 22.08 56.48
N GLU A 68 49.89 22.04 55.18
CA GLU A 68 51.24 22.34 54.66
C GLU A 68 51.62 23.80 54.95
N ALA A 69 50.70 24.76 54.75
CA ALA A 69 50.94 26.16 55.14
C ALA A 69 51.17 26.30 56.65
N SER A 70 50.48 25.49 57.46
CA SER A 70 50.63 25.50 58.92
C SER A 70 51.99 24.97 59.40
N LEU A 71 52.71 24.16 58.61
CA LEU A 71 54.05 23.68 58.97
C LEU A 71 55.05 24.82 59.20
N VAL A 72 54.86 25.96 58.53
CA VAL A 72 55.77 27.13 58.62
C VAL A 72 55.70 27.82 59.99
N LEU A 73 54.59 27.67 60.71
CA LEU A 73 54.26 28.45 61.92
C LEU A 73 54.31 27.63 63.22
N ILE A 74 54.78 26.38 63.17
CA ILE A 74 54.60 25.41 64.26
C ILE A 74 55.92 25.03 64.95
N ASP A 75 55.84 24.88 66.27
CA ASP A 75 56.96 24.47 67.12
C ASP A 75 57.49 23.07 66.75
N GLU A 76 58.81 22.86 66.83
CA GLU A 76 59.48 21.59 66.50
C GLU A 76 58.88 20.37 67.22
N ALA A 77 58.36 20.56 68.44
CA ALA A 77 57.73 19.50 69.23
C ALA A 77 56.45 18.93 68.60
N LYS A 78 55.72 19.72 67.80
CA LYS A 78 54.45 19.31 67.14
C LYS A 78 54.62 18.91 65.68
N LEU A 79 55.78 19.22 65.09
CA LEU A 79 56.09 19.03 63.67
C LEU A 79 55.90 17.57 63.22
N LYS A 80 56.39 16.60 64.01
CA LYS A 80 56.23 15.16 63.70
C LYS A 80 54.76 14.70 63.66
N GLY A 81 53.88 15.29 64.46
CA GLY A 81 52.46 14.94 64.48
C GLY A 81 51.75 15.43 63.21
N LEU A 82 52.00 16.67 62.84
CA LEU A 82 51.46 17.28 61.62
C LEU A 82 51.98 16.64 60.34
N GLN A 83 53.25 16.27 60.29
CA GLN A 83 53.82 15.55 59.14
C GLN A 83 53.04 14.25 58.88
N LYS A 84 52.75 13.47 59.93
CA LYS A 84 51.95 12.24 59.82
C LYS A 84 50.52 12.51 59.32
N GLU A 85 49.91 13.61 59.76
CA GLU A 85 48.57 13.98 59.29
C GLU A 85 48.57 14.41 57.83
N ILE A 86 49.62 15.10 57.36
CA ILE A 86 49.80 15.46 55.95
C ILE A 86 50.00 14.20 55.11
N ASP A 87 50.87 13.28 55.55
CA ASP A 87 51.10 12.01 54.87
C ASP A 87 49.80 11.19 54.75
N ALA A 88 49.01 11.13 55.84
CA ALA A 88 47.71 10.44 55.83
C ALA A 88 46.69 11.08 54.87
N ILE A 89 46.65 12.42 54.78
CA ILE A 89 45.79 13.12 53.81
C ILE A 89 46.29 12.89 52.38
N ALA A 90 47.59 12.91 52.14
CA ALA A 90 48.19 12.64 50.84
C ALA A 90 47.89 11.21 50.35
N GLU A 91 47.98 10.21 51.24
CA GLU A 91 47.56 8.84 50.93
C GLU A 91 46.07 8.75 50.61
N SER A 92 45.21 9.45 51.37
CA SER A 92 43.77 9.52 51.11
C SER A 92 43.45 10.14 49.75
N ILE A 93 44.15 11.22 49.37
CA ILE A 93 44.03 11.86 48.06
C ILE A 93 44.38 10.86 46.95
N ASN A 94 45.52 10.16 47.07
CA ASN A 94 45.92 9.15 46.08
C ASN A 94 44.88 8.03 45.93
N GLY A 95 44.32 7.55 47.04
CA GLY A 95 43.26 6.55 47.04
C GLY A 95 41.98 7.04 46.34
N LYS A 96 41.56 8.27 46.61
CA LYS A 96 40.37 8.89 46.00
C LYS A 96 40.58 9.24 44.52
N ASP A 97 41.76 9.71 44.12
CA ASP A 97 42.11 9.97 42.72
C ASP A 97 42.06 8.66 41.89
N LEU A 98 42.55 7.56 42.47
CA LEU A 98 42.48 6.24 41.84
C LEU A 98 41.04 5.73 41.74
N ALA A 99 40.21 5.92 42.78
CA ALA A 99 38.80 5.58 42.75
C ALA A 99 38.03 6.38 41.68
N LEU A 100 38.29 7.68 41.57
CA LEU A 100 37.70 8.55 40.55
C LEU A 100 38.08 8.08 39.13
N ARG A 101 39.36 7.75 38.90
CA ARG A 101 39.79 7.18 37.61
C ARG A 101 39.06 5.87 37.29
N ARG A 102 38.86 5.00 38.28
CA ARG A 102 38.09 3.76 38.11
C ARG A 102 36.63 4.04 37.75
N LEU A 103 35.98 5.02 38.37
CA LEU A 103 34.61 5.41 38.04
C LEU A 103 34.51 5.93 36.60
N LYS A 104 35.42 6.82 36.18
CA LYS A 104 35.46 7.34 34.81
C LYS A 104 35.71 6.23 33.78
N ASN A 105 36.65 5.32 34.05
CA ASN A 105 36.91 4.18 33.18
C ASN A 105 35.72 3.20 33.12
N ARG A 106 35.00 3.02 34.23
CA ARG A 106 33.79 2.20 34.27
C ARG A 106 32.69 2.79 33.40
N LEU A 107 32.49 4.11 33.42
CA LEU A 107 31.53 4.77 32.54
C LEU A 107 31.85 4.52 31.07
N VAL A 108 33.11 4.75 30.67
CA VAL A 108 33.57 4.49 29.29
C VAL A 108 33.36 3.02 28.90
N ALA A 109 33.63 2.08 29.82
CA ALA A 109 33.40 0.66 29.57
C ALA A 109 31.92 0.32 29.39
N LEU A 110 31.01 0.93 30.18
CA LEU A 110 29.57 0.72 30.03
C LEU A 110 29.04 1.33 28.73
N GLU A 111 29.47 2.53 28.37
CA GLU A 111 29.14 3.18 27.10
C GLU A 111 29.65 2.38 25.90
N GLY A 112 30.82 1.73 26.03
CA GLY A 112 31.37 0.84 25.01
C GLY A 112 30.59 -0.46 24.81
N LEU A 113 29.84 -0.94 25.81
CA LEU A 113 29.00 -2.13 25.70
C LEU A 113 27.60 -1.85 25.13
N ALA A 114 27.16 -0.59 25.14
CA ALA A 114 25.86 -0.20 24.61
C ALA A 114 25.64 -0.55 23.13
N PRO A 115 26.57 -0.26 22.19
CA PRO A 115 26.34 -0.55 20.77
C PRO A 115 26.17 -2.05 20.50
N ASP A 116 26.98 -2.90 21.12
CA ASP A 116 26.89 -4.37 20.96
C ASP A 116 25.54 -4.92 21.45
N LEU A 117 24.97 -4.32 22.51
CA LEU A 117 23.63 -4.69 23.00
C LEU A 117 22.54 -4.16 22.09
N ASP A 118 22.67 -2.94 21.57
CA ASP A 118 21.71 -2.34 20.65
C ASP A 118 21.64 -3.15 19.34
N GLU A 119 22.78 -3.59 18.79
CA GLU A 119 22.83 -4.48 17.62
C GLU A 119 22.11 -5.81 17.87
N LYS A 120 22.30 -6.42 19.05
CA LYS A 120 21.59 -7.67 19.41
C LYS A 120 20.09 -7.45 19.54
N ILE A 121 19.67 -6.32 20.11
CA ILE A 121 18.25 -5.96 20.21
C ILE A 121 17.65 -5.78 18.82
N ASP A 122 18.33 -5.10 17.91
CA ASP A 122 17.85 -4.91 16.54
C ASP A 122 17.68 -6.24 15.79
N LEU A 123 18.61 -7.18 15.97
CA LEU A 123 18.49 -8.54 15.44
C LEU A 123 17.30 -9.29 16.04
N ALA A 124 17.14 -9.26 17.37
CA ALA A 124 16.02 -9.90 18.06
C ALA A 124 14.65 -9.30 17.63
N ILE A 125 14.57 -7.98 17.44
CA ILE A 125 13.40 -7.31 16.87
C ILE A 125 13.12 -7.84 15.45
N GLY A 126 14.18 -8.04 14.65
CA GLY A 126 14.08 -8.67 13.34
C GLY A 126 13.42 -10.04 13.39
N PHE A 127 13.86 -10.91 14.29
CA PHE A 127 13.28 -12.25 14.47
C PHE A 127 11.82 -12.20 14.91
N VAL A 128 11.49 -11.40 15.93
CA VAL A 128 10.10 -11.23 16.40
C VAL A 128 9.19 -10.71 15.29
N ARG A 129 9.68 -9.80 14.41
CA ARG A 129 8.91 -9.34 13.25
C ARG A 129 8.64 -10.44 12.24
N VAL A 130 9.62 -11.31 11.99
CA VAL A 130 9.44 -12.46 11.09
C VAL A 130 8.39 -13.41 11.65
N GLU A 131 8.51 -13.79 12.93
CA GLU A 131 7.53 -14.66 13.57
C GLU A 131 6.13 -14.05 13.62
N ALA A 132 6.02 -12.75 13.95
CA ALA A 132 4.74 -12.05 13.96
C ALA A 132 4.10 -12.04 12.56
N ASN A 133 4.89 -11.85 11.51
CA ASN A 133 4.41 -11.91 10.13
C ASN A 133 3.95 -13.32 9.74
N MET A 134 4.71 -14.36 10.11
CA MET A 134 4.33 -15.75 9.86
C MET A 134 3.02 -16.10 10.58
N ALA A 135 2.92 -15.80 11.88
CA ALA A 135 1.72 -16.03 12.66
C ALA A 135 0.51 -15.24 12.12
N ALA A 136 0.72 -14.00 11.66
CA ALA A 136 -0.32 -13.20 11.05
C ALA A 136 -0.79 -13.79 9.71
N GLN A 137 0.12 -14.31 8.88
CA GLN A 137 -0.23 -15.01 7.63
C GLN A 137 -1.01 -16.29 7.88
N ASP A 138 -0.63 -17.08 8.88
CA ASP A 138 -1.35 -18.30 9.25
C ASP A 138 -2.77 -17.98 9.75
N MET A 139 -2.90 -16.97 10.61
CA MET A 139 -4.21 -16.47 11.06
C MET A 139 -5.03 -15.91 9.89
N GLN A 140 -4.40 -15.18 8.97
CA GLN A 140 -5.07 -14.66 7.78
C GLN A 140 -5.63 -15.79 6.91
N ALA A 141 -4.87 -16.86 6.68
CA ALA A 141 -5.33 -18.03 5.94
C ALA A 141 -6.52 -18.71 6.62
N SER A 142 -6.43 -18.93 7.95
CA SER A 142 -7.54 -19.51 8.72
C SER A 142 -8.82 -18.66 8.65
N LEU A 143 -8.69 -17.33 8.76
CA LEU A 143 -9.83 -16.42 8.65
C LEU A 143 -10.38 -16.34 7.22
N ALA A 144 -9.52 -16.45 6.21
CA ALA A 144 -9.93 -16.51 4.81
C ALA A 144 -10.78 -17.74 4.53
N GLU A 145 -10.38 -18.91 5.05
CA GLU A 145 -11.16 -20.15 4.94
C GLU A 145 -12.52 -20.03 5.64
N GLU A 146 -12.55 -19.49 6.86
CA GLU A 146 -13.81 -19.25 7.58
C GLU A 146 -14.74 -18.32 6.80
N LEU A 147 -14.19 -17.22 6.26
CA LEU A 147 -14.94 -16.27 5.43
C LEU A 147 -15.52 -16.95 4.19
N ARG A 148 -14.72 -17.71 3.44
CA ARG A 148 -15.17 -18.45 2.25
C ARG A 148 -16.32 -19.41 2.59
N GLY A 149 -16.24 -20.10 3.74
CA GLY A 149 -17.29 -20.98 4.22
C GLY A 149 -18.61 -20.25 4.50
N LYS A 150 -18.56 -19.10 5.17
CA LYS A 150 -19.76 -18.31 5.51
C LYS A 150 -20.36 -17.56 4.32
N VAL A 151 -19.54 -17.12 3.37
CA VAL A 151 -19.98 -16.37 2.20
C VAL A 151 -20.80 -17.22 1.23
N ALA A 152 -20.66 -18.54 1.24
CA ALA A 152 -21.40 -19.45 0.35
C ALA A 152 -22.93 -19.25 0.43
N GLU A 153 -23.49 -19.10 1.63
CA GLU A 153 -24.94 -18.87 1.81
C GLU A 153 -25.38 -17.50 1.24
N VAL A 154 -24.57 -16.47 1.49
CA VAL A 154 -24.84 -15.10 1.00
C VAL A 154 -24.69 -15.03 -0.53
N ARG A 155 -23.76 -15.80 -1.11
CA ARG A 155 -23.55 -15.92 -2.56
C ARG A 155 -24.82 -16.39 -3.28
N VAL A 156 -25.56 -17.33 -2.70
CA VAL A 156 -26.84 -17.80 -3.25
C VAL A 156 -27.88 -16.67 -3.28
N ILE A 157 -27.97 -15.87 -2.22
CA ILE A 157 -28.87 -14.71 -2.18
C ILE A 157 -28.44 -13.66 -3.21
N TYR A 158 -27.14 -13.37 -3.29
CA TYR A 158 -26.58 -12.44 -4.27
C TYR A 158 -26.89 -12.87 -5.71
N ALA A 159 -26.80 -14.18 -6.02
CA ALA A 159 -27.17 -14.73 -7.31
C ALA A 159 -28.65 -14.52 -7.64
N LYS A 160 -29.56 -14.74 -6.67
CA LYS A 160 -31.00 -14.45 -6.84
C LYS A 160 -31.25 -12.98 -7.16
N VAL A 161 -30.59 -12.06 -6.45
CA VAL A 161 -30.70 -10.61 -6.67
C VAL A 161 -30.15 -10.23 -8.06
N ARG A 162 -29.03 -10.83 -8.48
CA ARG A 162 -28.46 -10.66 -9.82
C ARG A 162 -29.41 -11.16 -10.92
N ALA A 163 -30.04 -12.32 -10.74
CA ALA A 163 -31.05 -12.83 -11.65
C ALA A 163 -32.26 -11.89 -11.74
N LEU A 164 -32.76 -11.41 -10.60
CA LEU A 164 -33.87 -10.46 -10.55
C LEU A 164 -33.55 -9.18 -11.33
N GLN A 165 -32.36 -8.60 -11.15
CA GLN A 165 -31.93 -7.40 -11.87
C GLN A 165 -31.88 -7.59 -13.39
N ARG A 166 -31.44 -8.77 -13.87
CA ARG A 166 -31.37 -9.09 -15.30
C ARG A 166 -32.77 -9.18 -15.92
N LEU A 167 -33.74 -9.68 -15.17
CA LEU A 167 -35.12 -9.87 -15.64
C LEU A 167 -35.92 -8.58 -15.55
N VAL A 168 -35.81 -7.86 -14.43
CA VAL A 168 -36.48 -6.58 -14.16
C VAL A 168 -35.45 -5.61 -13.60
N SER A 169 -34.98 -4.70 -14.46
CA SER A 169 -33.99 -3.70 -14.08
C SER A 169 -34.57 -2.70 -13.08
N MET A 170 -34.05 -2.69 -11.86
CA MET A 170 -34.38 -1.70 -10.83
C MET A 170 -33.12 -0.96 -10.39
N VAL A 171 -33.22 0.36 -10.22
CA VAL A 171 -32.07 1.20 -9.81
C VAL A 171 -31.52 0.76 -8.46
N ARG A 172 -32.40 0.56 -7.47
CA ARG A 172 -32.00 0.14 -6.10
C ARG A 172 -31.28 -1.21 -6.07
N ILE A 173 -31.68 -2.15 -6.92
CA ILE A 173 -31.02 -3.45 -7.01
C ILE A 173 -29.64 -3.30 -7.67
N SER A 174 -29.52 -2.45 -8.69
CA SER A 174 -28.23 -2.10 -9.29
C SER A 174 -27.27 -1.51 -8.24
N ASP A 175 -27.74 -0.55 -7.44
CA ASP A 175 -26.93 0.10 -6.39
C ASP A 175 -26.48 -0.91 -5.31
N PHE A 176 -27.37 -1.83 -4.92
CA PHE A 176 -27.02 -2.93 -4.02
C PHE A 176 -25.92 -3.82 -4.60
N LEU A 177 -26.03 -4.25 -5.86
CA LEU A 177 -25.03 -5.12 -6.50
C LEU A 177 -23.66 -4.45 -6.64
N ILE A 178 -23.63 -3.12 -6.85
CA ILE A 178 -22.39 -2.32 -6.88
C ILE A 178 -21.79 -2.20 -5.49
N SER A 179 -22.61 -2.01 -4.45
CA SER A 179 -22.15 -1.79 -3.08
C SER A 179 -21.76 -3.09 -2.37
N ALA A 180 -22.37 -4.21 -2.75
CA ALA A 180 -22.11 -5.51 -2.14
C ALA A 180 -20.85 -6.17 -2.73
N TYR A 181 -19.74 -5.95 -2.04
CA TYR A 181 -18.43 -6.48 -2.38
C TYR A 181 -17.79 -7.15 -1.16
N VAL A 182 -17.38 -8.41 -1.32
CA VAL A 182 -16.64 -9.16 -0.30
C VAL A 182 -15.35 -9.69 -0.94
N PRO A 183 -14.19 -9.10 -0.62
CA PRO A 183 -12.91 -9.59 -1.14
C PRO A 183 -12.51 -10.90 -0.45
N ASP A 184 -11.67 -11.66 -1.13
CA ASP A 184 -10.93 -12.74 -0.47
C ASP A 184 -9.78 -12.15 0.35
N LEU A 185 -9.68 -12.53 1.63
CA LEU A 185 -8.71 -11.96 2.56
C LEU A 185 -7.26 -12.28 2.16
N GLU A 186 -7.00 -13.40 1.49
CA GLU A 186 -5.66 -13.78 1.01
C GLU A 186 -5.19 -12.93 -0.18
N SER A 187 -6.12 -12.45 -1.00
CA SER A 187 -5.81 -11.67 -2.21
C SER A 187 -6.29 -10.22 -2.14
N CYS A 188 -6.79 -9.78 -0.97
CA CYS A 188 -7.36 -8.45 -0.83
C CYS A 188 -6.29 -7.39 -1.07
N MET A 189 -6.49 -6.59 -2.12
CA MET A 189 -5.62 -5.48 -2.44
C MET A 189 -6.48 -4.31 -2.91
N ARG A 190 -6.41 -3.21 -2.15
CA ARG A 190 -7.06 -1.95 -2.49
C ARG A 190 -6.07 -1.07 -3.24
N VAL A 191 -6.38 -0.76 -4.49
CA VAL A 191 -5.57 0.11 -5.33
C VAL A 191 -6.16 1.51 -5.30
N ASN A 192 -5.41 2.44 -4.71
CA ASN A 192 -5.77 3.85 -4.71
C ASN A 192 -5.35 4.48 -6.04
N THR A 193 -6.31 5.09 -6.74
CA THR A 193 -6.06 5.95 -7.89
C THR A 193 -6.21 7.40 -7.45
N GLY A 194 -5.51 8.35 -8.05
CA GLY A 194 -5.58 9.76 -7.62
C GLY A 194 -7.00 10.36 -7.61
N THR A 195 -7.97 9.70 -8.26
CA THR A 195 -9.38 10.10 -8.33
C THR A 195 -10.34 9.13 -7.62
N GLY A 196 -9.85 8.07 -6.96
CA GLY A 196 -10.69 7.07 -6.31
C GLY A 196 -9.95 5.84 -5.82
N HIS A 197 -10.66 4.73 -5.65
CA HIS A 197 -10.06 3.44 -5.34
C HIS A 197 -10.83 2.32 -6.02
N TYR A 198 -10.15 1.23 -6.34
CA TYR A 198 -10.79 -0.02 -6.72
C TYR A 198 -10.12 -1.18 -6.01
N ASP A 199 -10.88 -2.24 -5.79
CA ASP A 199 -10.36 -3.48 -5.25
C ASP A 199 -9.91 -4.36 -6.42
N ALA A 200 -8.67 -4.84 -6.38
CA ALA A 200 -8.10 -5.72 -7.41
C ALA A 200 -8.51 -7.19 -7.21
N ALA A 201 -8.95 -7.54 -6.00
CA ALA A 201 -9.35 -8.90 -5.67
C ALA A 201 -10.70 -9.27 -6.33
N PRO A 202 -10.94 -10.56 -6.62
CA PRO A 202 -12.24 -11.01 -7.08
C PRO A 202 -13.28 -10.92 -5.95
N ASN A 203 -14.52 -10.53 -6.30
CA ASN A 203 -15.63 -10.54 -5.36
C ASN A 203 -16.09 -11.97 -5.09
N LEU A 204 -15.96 -12.46 -3.85
CA LEU A 204 -16.39 -13.80 -3.43
C LEU A 204 -17.90 -14.03 -3.60
N LEU A 205 -18.72 -12.98 -3.65
CA LEU A 205 -20.17 -13.07 -3.91
C LEU A 205 -20.50 -13.30 -5.39
N SER A 206 -19.57 -12.99 -6.29
CA SER A 206 -19.82 -13.03 -7.74
C SER A 206 -19.51 -14.39 -8.37
N LEU A 207 -18.82 -15.26 -7.64
CA LEU A 207 -18.42 -16.61 -8.07
C LEU A 207 -19.64 -17.45 -8.46
N ALA A 208 -19.47 -18.27 -9.50
CA ALA A 208 -20.54 -19.07 -10.07
C ALA A 208 -20.32 -20.55 -9.74
N ASP A 209 -21.23 -21.09 -8.92
CA ASP A 209 -21.29 -22.50 -8.53
C ASP A 209 -22.66 -23.09 -8.92
N GLU A 210 -22.81 -24.42 -8.82
CA GLU A 210 -24.06 -25.13 -9.12
C GLU A 210 -25.25 -24.59 -8.34
N ASP A 211 -25.08 -24.32 -7.04
CA ASP A 211 -26.11 -23.75 -6.17
C ASP A 211 -26.56 -22.35 -6.62
N THR A 212 -25.60 -21.53 -7.04
CA THR A 212 -25.90 -20.18 -7.54
C THR A 212 -26.66 -20.25 -8.87
N ALA A 213 -26.28 -21.16 -9.76
CA ALA A 213 -26.96 -21.37 -11.03
C ALA A 213 -28.40 -21.89 -10.83
N ALA A 214 -28.59 -22.84 -9.91
CA ALA A 214 -29.91 -23.34 -9.54
C ALA A 214 -30.80 -22.22 -8.95
N ALA A 215 -30.23 -21.36 -8.11
CA ALA A 215 -30.94 -20.23 -7.52
C ALA A 215 -31.33 -19.17 -8.58
N GLU A 216 -30.46 -18.88 -9.55
CA GLU A 216 -30.80 -17.99 -10.67
C GLU A 216 -31.93 -18.58 -11.54
N ALA A 217 -31.86 -19.88 -11.83
CA ALA A 217 -32.88 -20.57 -12.63
C ALA A 217 -34.25 -20.58 -11.93
N ALA A 218 -34.28 -20.73 -10.60
CA ALA A 218 -35.52 -20.66 -9.82
C ALA A 218 -36.20 -19.28 -9.94
N ILE A 219 -35.44 -18.19 -9.79
CA ILE A 219 -35.97 -16.82 -9.96
C ILE A 219 -36.41 -16.56 -11.41
N ALA A 220 -35.65 -17.03 -12.39
CA ALA A 220 -36.03 -16.93 -13.80
C ALA A 220 -37.34 -17.67 -14.11
N ALA A 221 -37.55 -18.87 -13.54
CA ALA A 221 -38.78 -19.62 -13.71
C ALA A 221 -39.99 -18.89 -13.08
N GLU A 222 -39.82 -18.33 -11.88
CA GLU A 222 -40.86 -17.59 -11.16
C GLU A 222 -41.25 -16.28 -11.87
N MET A 223 -40.26 -15.55 -12.40
CA MET A 223 -40.47 -14.26 -13.06
C MET A 223 -40.84 -14.37 -14.54
N LYS A 224 -40.73 -15.56 -15.14
CA LYS A 224 -41.05 -15.83 -16.55
C LYS A 224 -42.37 -15.21 -17.04
N PRO A 225 -43.53 -15.37 -16.37
CA PRO A 225 -44.78 -14.78 -16.87
C PRO A 225 -44.74 -13.25 -16.94
N ILE A 226 -44.06 -12.60 -16.00
CA ILE A 226 -43.91 -11.14 -15.99
C ILE A 226 -42.96 -10.71 -17.11
N THR A 227 -41.84 -11.40 -17.30
CA THR A 227 -40.89 -11.06 -18.37
C THR A 227 -41.47 -11.28 -19.76
N ASP A 228 -42.27 -12.34 -19.95
CA ASP A 228 -42.96 -12.61 -21.21
C ASP A 228 -43.99 -11.51 -21.51
N ALA A 229 -44.76 -11.08 -20.49
CA ALA A 229 -45.69 -9.96 -20.62
C ALA A 229 -44.98 -8.63 -20.94
N LEU A 230 -43.84 -8.35 -20.28
CA LEU A 230 -43.02 -7.17 -20.57
C LEU A 230 -42.44 -7.21 -21.99
N ALA A 231 -42.03 -8.38 -22.48
CA ALA A 231 -41.54 -8.55 -23.84
C ALA A 231 -42.63 -8.22 -24.88
N ILE A 232 -43.85 -8.71 -24.67
CA ILE A 232 -45.02 -8.36 -25.50
C ILE A 232 -45.28 -6.84 -25.44
N GLY A 233 -45.23 -6.25 -24.24
CA GLY A 233 -45.40 -4.81 -24.04
C GLY A 233 -44.34 -3.97 -24.78
N ARG A 234 -43.07 -4.42 -24.81
CA ARG A 234 -41.99 -3.75 -25.56
C ARG A 234 -42.19 -3.79 -27.08
N GLN A 235 -42.86 -4.83 -27.58
CA GLN A 235 -43.22 -4.94 -28.99
C GLN A 235 -44.44 -4.09 -29.37
N HIS A 236 -45.21 -3.60 -28.39
CA HIS A 236 -46.35 -2.74 -28.64
C HIS A 236 -45.91 -1.45 -29.35
N ARG A 237 -46.38 -1.28 -30.59
CA ARG A 237 -46.25 -0.04 -31.34
C ARG A 237 -47.53 0.75 -31.15
N ARG A 238 -47.40 1.96 -30.59
CA ARG A 238 -48.52 2.90 -30.53
C ARG A 238 -49.07 3.09 -31.93
N TYR A 239 -50.40 3.08 -32.06
CA TYR A 239 -51.04 3.32 -33.33
C TYR A 239 -50.64 4.70 -33.88
N VAL A 240 -49.99 4.71 -35.04
CA VAL A 240 -49.71 5.94 -35.79
C VAL A 240 -50.73 6.02 -36.93
N PRO A 241 -51.55 7.09 -37.01
CA PRO A 241 -52.46 7.32 -38.12
C PRO A 241 -51.72 7.26 -39.46
N ILE A 242 -52.36 6.68 -40.50
CA ILE A 242 -51.73 6.44 -41.81
C ILE A 242 -51.09 7.71 -42.39
N SER A 243 -51.71 8.87 -42.21
CA SER A 243 -51.19 10.18 -42.64
C SER A 243 -49.89 10.62 -41.97
N LYS A 244 -49.57 10.10 -40.78
CA LYS A 244 -48.36 10.41 -40.01
C LYS A 244 -47.33 9.29 -39.98
N ARG A 245 -47.60 8.16 -40.66
CA ARG A 245 -46.62 7.08 -40.76
C ARG A 245 -45.46 7.57 -41.62
N PRO A 246 -44.20 7.30 -41.23
CA PRO A 246 -43.08 7.56 -42.10
C PRO A 246 -43.33 6.79 -43.40
N GLN A 247 -43.35 7.52 -44.52
CA GLN A 247 -43.44 6.90 -45.84
C GLN A 247 -42.25 5.95 -45.96
N PRO A 248 -42.45 4.73 -46.50
CA PRO A 248 -41.34 3.83 -46.76
C PRO A 248 -40.30 4.59 -47.58
N TYR A 249 -39.03 4.46 -47.19
CA TYR A 249 -37.92 5.20 -47.78
C TYR A 249 -37.93 4.96 -49.30
N GLN A 250 -38.43 5.93 -50.07
CA GLN A 250 -38.36 5.87 -51.52
C GLN A 250 -36.93 6.23 -51.88
N TYR A 251 -36.14 5.21 -52.18
CA TYR A 251 -34.83 5.42 -52.79
C TYR A 251 -35.05 6.23 -54.07
N ARG A 252 -34.63 7.50 -54.10
CA ARG A 252 -34.59 8.27 -55.35
C ARG A 252 -33.63 7.54 -56.28
N GLY A 253 -34.17 6.78 -57.24
CA GLY A 253 -33.40 5.96 -58.17
C GLY A 253 -33.85 4.49 -58.31
N SER A 254 -34.85 4.01 -57.56
CA SER A 254 -35.37 2.66 -57.82
C SER A 254 -36.20 2.65 -59.11
N ASN A 255 -35.73 1.94 -60.14
CA ASN A 255 -36.39 1.67 -61.43
C ASN A 255 -37.70 0.85 -61.33
N SER A 256 -38.32 0.79 -60.16
CA SER A 256 -39.53 0.01 -59.88
C SER A 256 -40.65 0.92 -59.34
N GLY A 257 -40.87 2.04 -60.01
CA GLY A 257 -42.06 2.90 -59.85
C GLY A 257 -42.90 2.89 -61.13
N PRO A 258 -44.22 3.18 -61.07
CA PRO A 258 -45.17 3.00 -62.17
C PRO A 258 -45.11 4.11 -63.22
N ALA A 259 -43.91 4.52 -63.63
CA ALA A 259 -43.66 5.42 -64.75
C ALA A 259 -43.01 4.66 -65.92
N LEU A 260 -43.55 3.47 -66.24
CA LEU A 260 -43.20 2.73 -67.44
C LEU A 260 -44.21 3.08 -68.53
N GLY A 261 -44.11 4.29 -69.08
CA GLY A 261 -45.16 4.75 -69.97
C GLY A 261 -45.02 6.15 -70.55
N LEU A 262 -43.82 6.66 -70.84
CA LEU A 262 -43.68 7.70 -71.87
C LEU A 262 -42.30 7.61 -72.53
N ARG A 263 -42.34 7.30 -73.84
CA ARG A 263 -41.24 7.15 -74.79
C ARG A 263 -40.24 8.32 -74.72
N GLY A 264 -38.98 8.02 -74.46
CA GLY A 264 -37.83 8.89 -74.70
C GLY A 264 -36.57 8.03 -74.92
N PRO A 265 -35.61 8.45 -75.76
CA PRO A 265 -34.45 7.64 -76.11
C PRO A 265 -33.60 7.36 -74.87
N ILE A 266 -33.10 6.13 -74.78
CA ILE A 266 -32.20 5.64 -73.74
C ILE A 266 -30.98 6.57 -73.72
N GLY A 267 -30.94 7.50 -72.77
CA GLY A 267 -29.73 8.24 -72.45
C GLY A 267 -28.69 7.26 -71.94
N GLU A 268 -27.47 7.37 -72.46
CA GLU A 268 -26.34 6.54 -72.05
C GLU A 268 -26.25 6.47 -70.52
N PRO A 269 -25.99 5.28 -69.93
CA PRO A 269 -25.74 5.19 -68.52
C PRO A 269 -24.55 6.10 -68.18
N GLY A 270 -24.80 7.12 -67.34
CA GLY A 270 -23.72 7.94 -66.79
C GLY A 270 -22.66 7.01 -66.19
N PRO A 271 -21.36 7.33 -66.34
CA PRO A 271 -20.30 6.45 -65.88
C PRO A 271 -20.50 6.14 -64.40
N PRO A 272 -20.25 4.89 -63.96
CA PRO A 272 -20.38 4.55 -62.55
C PRO A 272 -19.55 5.53 -61.71
N PRO A 273 -20.03 5.94 -60.53
CA PRO A 273 -19.25 6.76 -59.63
C PRO A 273 -17.89 6.08 -59.44
N ARG A 274 -16.80 6.83 -59.67
CA ARG A 274 -15.45 6.30 -59.42
C ARG A 274 -15.44 5.77 -57.99
N MET A 275 -15.16 4.48 -57.83
CA MET A 275 -14.83 3.94 -56.52
C MET A 275 -13.70 4.81 -55.99
N ILE A 276 -13.99 5.56 -54.93
CA ILE A 276 -12.90 6.05 -54.08
C ILE A 276 -12.35 4.75 -53.50
N GLU A 277 -11.22 4.30 -54.04
CA GLU A 277 -10.40 3.34 -53.31
C GLU A 277 -10.17 3.97 -51.94
N GLU A 278 -10.84 3.44 -50.92
CA GLU A 278 -10.51 3.72 -49.54
C GLU A 278 -9.09 3.21 -49.35
N LYS A 279 -8.11 4.09 -49.61
CA LYS A 279 -6.76 3.87 -49.15
C LYS A 279 -6.88 3.66 -47.64
N PRO A 280 -6.39 2.53 -47.09
CA PRO A 280 -6.42 2.32 -45.67
C PRO A 280 -5.78 3.55 -45.00
N ALA A 281 -6.46 4.13 -44.02
CA ALA A 281 -6.02 5.32 -43.30
C ALA A 281 -4.78 5.08 -42.41
N PHE A 282 -3.96 4.08 -42.75
CA PHE A 282 -2.72 3.73 -42.10
C PHE A 282 -1.62 3.57 -43.15
N ASN A 283 -0.98 4.69 -43.49
CA ASN A 283 0.36 4.65 -44.05
C ASN A 283 1.31 4.47 -42.87
N GLY A 284 1.99 3.31 -42.82
CA GLY A 284 2.88 2.94 -41.72
C GLY A 284 3.90 4.03 -41.34
N TYR A 285 4.54 3.83 -40.18
CA TYR A 285 5.47 4.78 -39.59
C TYR A 285 6.50 5.29 -40.59
N LYS A 286 6.56 6.61 -40.80
CA LYS A 286 7.59 7.27 -41.59
C LYS A 286 8.92 7.20 -40.83
N ILE A 287 9.76 6.22 -41.17
CA ILE A 287 11.04 5.97 -40.47
C ILE A 287 12.12 7.03 -40.80
N ASN A 288 11.90 7.95 -41.74
CA ASN A 288 12.97 8.82 -42.25
C ASN A 288 12.74 10.34 -42.08
N ALA A 289 11.91 10.78 -41.13
CA ALA A 289 11.86 12.20 -40.75
C ALA A 289 12.66 12.43 -39.46
N PRO A 290 13.56 13.42 -39.38
CA PRO A 290 14.24 13.75 -38.13
C PRO A 290 13.21 14.12 -37.07
N TYR A 291 13.38 13.54 -35.88
CA TYR A 291 12.46 13.66 -34.75
C TYR A 291 12.43 15.10 -34.23
N GLU A 292 11.39 15.86 -34.57
CA GLU A 292 11.09 17.13 -33.90
C GLU A 292 10.33 16.86 -32.60
N ILE A 293 11.03 17.01 -31.48
CA ILE A 293 10.42 17.06 -30.15
C ILE A 293 9.57 18.33 -30.11
N LYS A 294 8.27 18.20 -30.33
CA LYS A 294 7.30 19.23 -29.93
C LYS A 294 7.03 19.09 -28.43
N GLY A 295 7.98 19.56 -27.62
CA GLY A 295 7.65 20.12 -26.31
C GLY A 295 6.86 21.41 -26.55
N ASP A 296 5.73 21.64 -25.89
CA ASP A 296 5.78 22.10 -24.51
C ASP A 296 4.75 21.42 -23.60
N MET A 297 5.29 20.86 -22.51
CA MET A 297 4.59 20.36 -21.33
C MET A 297 4.15 21.53 -20.43
N THR A 298 3.17 22.32 -20.86
CA THR A 298 2.41 23.15 -19.92
C THR A 298 0.91 23.08 -20.24
N GLY A 299 0.15 22.47 -19.33
CA GLY A 299 -1.27 22.16 -19.45
C GLY A 299 -2.22 23.37 -19.54
N ARG A 300 -2.10 24.21 -20.57
CA ARG A 300 -3.01 25.33 -20.84
C ARG A 300 -4.09 25.04 -21.88
N ARG A 301 -3.95 24.02 -22.73
CA ARG A 301 -4.95 23.72 -23.78
C ARG A 301 -6.18 22.92 -23.33
N THR A 302 -6.22 22.43 -22.10
CA THR A 302 -7.39 21.70 -21.56
C THR A 302 -8.43 22.61 -20.89
N ARG A 303 -8.14 23.89 -20.67
CA ARG A 303 -9.12 24.84 -20.09
C ARG A 303 -10.08 25.45 -21.10
N GLU A 304 -9.63 25.74 -22.32
CA GLU A 304 -10.51 26.28 -23.37
C GLU A 304 -11.50 25.21 -23.87
N ALA A 305 -11.08 23.94 -23.93
CA ALA A 305 -11.95 22.82 -24.26
C ALA A 305 -13.04 22.53 -23.19
N MET A 306 -12.85 22.93 -21.93
CA MET A 306 -13.89 22.81 -20.90
C MET A 306 -14.88 23.98 -20.90
N ALA A 307 -14.51 25.15 -21.44
CA ALA A 307 -15.43 26.29 -21.53
C ALA A 307 -16.48 26.07 -22.62
N GLU A 308 -16.14 25.39 -23.72
CA GLU A 308 -17.06 25.13 -24.83
C GLU A 308 -18.16 24.10 -24.49
N VAL A 309 -17.89 23.15 -23.59
CA VAL A 309 -18.88 22.14 -23.16
C VAL A 309 -19.93 22.74 -22.21
N ASN A 310 -19.59 23.81 -21.48
CA ASN A 310 -20.50 24.46 -20.53
C ASN A 310 -21.46 25.49 -21.15
N ILE A 311 -21.23 25.95 -22.39
CA ILE A 311 -22.19 26.85 -23.07
C ILE A 311 -23.47 26.09 -23.45
N THR A 312 -23.37 24.79 -23.73
CA THR A 312 -24.53 23.91 -23.96
C THR A 312 -25.41 23.70 -22.72
N ALA A 313 -24.87 23.86 -21.51
CA ALA A 313 -25.64 23.80 -20.26
C ALA A 313 -26.33 25.14 -19.91
N ALA A 314 -25.80 26.27 -20.40
CA ALA A 314 -26.38 27.59 -20.16
C ALA A 314 -27.55 27.95 -21.11
N MET A 315 -27.69 27.28 -22.26
CA MET A 315 -28.84 27.47 -23.16
C MET A 315 -30.10 26.67 -22.77
N ALA A 316 -30.02 25.79 -21.76
CA ALA A 316 -31.13 24.96 -21.32
C ALA A 316 -31.94 25.54 -20.14
N PHE A 317 -31.57 26.72 -19.62
CA PHE A 317 -32.30 27.40 -18.55
C PHE A 317 -32.83 28.74 -19.06
N ASN A 318 -34.04 28.74 -19.62
CA ASN A 318 -34.79 29.95 -19.92
C ASN A 318 -36.02 29.99 -19.00
N PRO A 319 -35.98 30.75 -17.89
CA PRO A 319 -37.13 30.89 -17.01
C PRO A 319 -38.00 32.04 -17.52
N ASP A 320 -38.74 31.80 -18.60
CA ASP A 320 -39.92 32.58 -19.00
C ASP A 320 -40.65 31.83 -20.12
N ARG A 321 -41.43 30.82 -19.71
CA ARG A 321 -42.61 30.27 -20.41
C ARG A 321 -43.37 29.31 -19.52
#